data_AF-A0A529SP51-F1
#
_entry.id   AF-A0A529SP51-F1
#
_cell.length_a   1.000
_cell.length_b   1.000
_cell.length_c   1.000
_cell.angle_alpha   90.00
_cell.angle_beta   90.00
_cell.angle_gamma   90.00
#
_symmetry.space_group_name_H-M   'P 1'
#
loop_
_entity.id
_entity.type
_entity.pdbx_description
1 polymer ?
#
loop_
_entity_poly.entity_id
_entity_poly.type
_entity_poly.pdbx_seq_one_letter_code
_entity_poly.pdbx_strand_id
1 'polypeptide(L)'
;QTAMAEGLGISPSYLNLIERNQRPLTVQLILKLASVYKVDPHELQGETKGSIAALREAFSDPLLAGELPGDQELIDLAETAPNASAAMVKLFRAYREQAERLSDLNQLLAKEGRATALSGARLPADEVHEVFERRPNHFAALEEEAEAFTS
;
A
#
# COMPACT_ATOMS: atom_id res chain seq x y z
N GLN A 1 19.01 -27.30 -1.46
CA GLN A 1 18.15 -27.37 -0.27
C GLN A 1 18.78 -28.22 0.84
N THR A 2 19.23 -29.46 0.60
CA THR A 2 19.82 -30.33 1.64
C THR A 2 21.02 -29.72 2.39
N ALA A 3 21.98 -29.14 1.67
CA ALA A 3 23.15 -28.49 2.28
C ALA A 3 22.80 -27.25 3.15
N MET A 4 21.73 -26.54 2.79
CA MET A 4 21.24 -25.40 3.57
C MET A 4 20.52 -25.87 4.83
N ALA A 5 19.72 -26.93 4.72
CA ALA A 5 19.04 -27.55 5.86
C ALA A 5 20.07 -28.09 6.87
N GLU A 6 21.13 -28.75 6.40
CA GLU A 6 22.26 -29.18 7.24
C GLU A 6 22.99 -28.00 7.88
N GLY A 7 23.31 -26.95 7.12
CA GLY A 7 23.97 -25.75 7.65
C GLY A 7 23.15 -25.02 8.73
N LEU A 8 21.82 -25.13 8.68
CA LEU A 8 20.90 -24.54 9.66
C LEU A 8 20.54 -25.52 10.80
N GLY A 9 20.91 -26.80 10.68
CA GLY A 9 20.56 -27.86 11.63
C GLY A 9 19.06 -28.14 11.69
N ILE A 10 18.36 -28.04 10.55
CA ILE A 10 16.93 -28.35 10.40
C ILE A 10 16.74 -29.45 9.35
N SER A 11 15.58 -30.10 9.36
CA SER A 11 15.29 -31.09 8.32
C SER A 11 15.02 -30.41 6.96
N PRO A 12 15.36 -31.05 5.82
CA PRO A 12 15.00 -30.54 4.49
C PRO A 12 13.49 -30.31 4.31
N SER A 13 12.67 -31.15 4.95
CA SER A 13 11.21 -30.98 4.97
C SER A 13 10.80 -29.69 5.71
N TYR A 14 11.42 -29.39 6.86
CA TYR A 14 11.18 -28.15 7.60
C TYR A 14 11.65 -26.92 6.82
N LEU A 15 12.79 -27.01 6.14
CA LEU A 15 13.25 -25.95 5.23
C LEU A 15 12.24 -25.72 4.09
N ASN A 16 11.71 -26.79 3.49
CA ASN A 16 10.68 -26.67 2.45
C ASN A 16 9.37 -26.06 2.98
N LEU A 17 8.97 -26.35 4.23
CA LEU A 17 7.82 -25.68 4.86
C LEU A 17 8.07 -24.18 5.01
N ILE A 18 9.28 -23.77 5.38
CA ILE A 18 9.67 -22.36 5.49
C ILE A 18 9.72 -21.70 4.11
N GLU A 19 10.34 -22.32 3.11
CA GLU A 19 10.40 -21.81 1.73
C GLU A 19 9.00 -21.61 1.13
N ARG A 20 8.07 -22.51 1.48
CA ARG A 20 6.65 -22.43 1.09
C ARG A 20 5.81 -21.58 2.04
N ASN A 21 6.43 -20.90 3.00
CA ASN A 21 5.75 -19.99 3.92
C ASN A 21 4.69 -20.66 4.81
N GLN A 22 4.81 -21.96 5.05
CA GLN A 22 3.91 -22.79 5.85
C GLN A 22 4.33 -22.87 7.33
N ARG A 23 5.54 -22.42 7.65
CA ARG A 23 6.04 -22.26 9.03
C ARG A 23 6.76 -20.92 9.17
N PRO A 24 6.41 -20.10 10.18
CA PRO A 24 7.10 -18.85 10.44
C PRO A 24 8.55 -19.10 10.86
N LEU A 25 9.45 -18.18 10.49
CA LEU A 25 10.86 -18.23 10.88
C LEU A 25 10.96 -17.94 12.39
N THR A 26 11.53 -18.88 13.15
CA THR A 26 11.73 -18.67 14.58
C THR A 26 12.92 -17.75 14.83
N VAL A 27 12.92 -17.04 15.96
CA VAL A 27 14.06 -16.18 16.36
C VAL A 27 15.38 -16.96 16.36
N GLN A 28 15.37 -18.20 16.85
CA GLN A 28 16.57 -19.04 16.84
C GLN A 28 17.07 -19.36 15.42
N LEU A 29 16.15 -19.54 14.46
CA LEU A 29 16.52 -19.82 13.07
C LEU A 29 17.01 -18.55 12.35
N ILE A 30 16.40 -17.39 12.63
CA ILE A 30 16.88 -16.08 12.15
C ILE A 30 18.32 -15.83 12.60
N LEU A 31 18.60 -16.05 13.88
CA LEU A 31 19.96 -15.88 14.43
C LEU A 31 20.97 -16.85 13.80
N LYS A 32 20.56 -18.09 13.49
CA LYS A 32 21.39 -19.05 12.75
C LYS A 32 21.62 -18.66 11.29
N LEU A 33 20.60 -18.17 10.60
CA LEU A 33 20.72 -17.66 9.23
C LEU A 33 21.67 -16.46 9.18
N ALA A 34 21.51 -15.52 10.12
CA ALA A 34 22.38 -14.36 10.24
C ALA A 34 23.83 -14.76 10.54
N SER A 35 24.07 -15.76 11.39
CA SER A 35 25.43 -16.20 11.72
C SER A 35 26.10 -17.01 10.60
N VAL A 36 25.36 -17.88 9.91
CA VAL A 36 25.90 -18.76 8.86
C VAL A 36 26.09 -18.02 7.54
N TYR A 37 25.13 -17.15 7.18
CA TYR A 37 25.09 -16.49 5.87
C TYR A 37 25.37 -14.98 5.92
N LYS A 38 25.69 -14.44 7.11
CA LYS A 38 26.00 -13.01 7.33
C LYS A 38 24.92 -12.05 6.81
N VAL A 39 23.66 -12.43 6.96
CA VAL A 39 22.48 -11.63 6.58
C VAL A 39 22.01 -10.82 7.79
N ASP A 40 21.44 -9.63 7.57
CA ASP A 40 20.90 -8.82 8.66
C ASP A 40 19.65 -9.50 9.28
N PRO A 41 19.62 -9.76 10.60
CA PRO A 41 18.45 -10.29 11.29
C PRO A 41 17.18 -9.46 11.09
N HIS A 42 17.31 -8.15 10.89
CA HIS A 42 16.18 -7.25 10.67
C HIS A 42 15.55 -7.41 9.28
N GLU A 43 16.34 -7.79 8.26
CA GLU A 43 15.82 -8.14 6.93
C GLU A 43 15.05 -9.48 6.93
N LEU A 44 15.35 -10.34 7.90
CA LEU A 44 14.74 -11.67 8.06
C LEU A 44 13.49 -11.66 8.95
N GLN A 45 13.30 -10.61 9.76
CA GLN A 45 12.08 -10.38 10.52
C GLN A 45 11.05 -9.72 9.59
N GLY A 46 10.15 -10.52 9.02
CA GLY A 46 8.99 -9.97 8.30
C GLY A 46 8.25 -8.97 9.19
N GLU A 47 8.16 -7.71 8.75
CA GLU A 47 7.69 -6.55 9.51
C GLU A 47 6.28 -6.75 10.10
N THR A 48 6.14 -7.46 11.22
CA THR A 48 4.79 -7.82 11.71
C THR A 48 4.06 -6.60 12.29
N LYS A 49 4.79 -5.63 12.86
CA LYS A 49 4.22 -4.38 13.38
C LYS A 49 4.04 -3.29 12.31
N GLY A 50 4.90 -3.26 11.29
CA GLY A 50 4.73 -2.38 10.12
C GLY A 50 3.57 -2.82 9.22
N SER A 51 3.32 -4.12 9.18
CA SER A 51 2.25 -4.76 8.41
C SER A 51 0.86 -4.22 8.75
N ILE A 52 0.46 -4.12 10.03
CA ILE A 52 -0.92 -3.71 10.39
C ILE A 52 -1.20 -2.26 9.99
N ALA A 53 -0.27 -1.34 10.23
CA ALA A 53 -0.43 0.06 9.83
C ALA A 53 -0.51 0.19 8.29
N ALA A 54 0.34 -0.54 7.57
CA ALA A 54 0.35 -0.54 6.11
C ALA A 54 -0.90 -1.21 5.50
N LEU A 55 -1.44 -2.24 6.15
CA LEU A 55 -2.72 -2.84 5.76
C LEU A 55 -3.87 -1.85 5.96
N ARG A 56 -3.91 -1.16 7.11
CA ARG A 56 -4.91 -0.11 7.37
C ARG A 56 -4.84 1.01 6.33
N GLU A 57 -3.64 1.43 5.98
CA GLU A 57 -3.41 2.40 4.91
C GLU A 57 -3.95 1.88 3.57
N ALA A 58 -3.63 0.64 3.19
CA ALA A 58 -4.13 0.03 1.97
C ALA A 58 -5.66 0.00 1.90
N PHE A 59 -6.32 -0.46 2.98
CA PHE A 59 -7.78 -0.50 3.06
C PHE A 59 -8.45 0.88 3.17
N SER A 60 -7.70 1.94 3.50
CA SER A 60 -8.23 3.30 3.48
C SER A 60 -8.36 3.89 2.06
N ASP A 61 -7.83 3.21 1.04
CA ASP A 61 -7.99 3.62 -0.35
C ASP A 61 -9.46 3.56 -0.81
N PRO A 62 -9.98 4.59 -1.50
CA PRO A 62 -11.35 4.62 -2.01
C PRO A 62 -11.74 3.43 -2.89
N LEU A 63 -10.78 2.81 -3.59
CA LEU A 63 -11.02 1.59 -4.38
C LEU A 63 -11.47 0.40 -3.52
N LEU A 64 -11.16 0.41 -2.22
CA LEU A 64 -11.47 -0.64 -1.26
C LEU A 64 -12.53 -0.23 -0.23
N ALA A 65 -13.23 0.90 -0.43
CA ALA A 65 -14.19 1.43 0.53
C ALA A 65 -15.34 0.46 0.90
N GLY A 66 -15.63 -0.54 0.05
CA GLY A 66 -16.63 -1.58 0.33
C GLY A 66 -16.12 -2.75 1.18
N GLU A 67 -14.81 -2.87 1.38
CA GLU A 67 -14.13 -4.03 1.97
C GLU A 67 -13.33 -3.64 3.22
N LEU A 68 -13.80 -2.63 3.97
CA LEU A 68 -13.12 -2.09 5.16
C LEU A 68 -13.14 -3.12 6.32
N PRO A 69 -12.01 -3.77 6.62
CA PRO A 69 -11.95 -4.75 7.70
C PRO A 69 -11.89 -4.04 9.05
N GLY A 70 -12.42 -4.69 10.08
CA GLY A 70 -12.28 -4.20 11.45
C GLY A 70 -10.82 -4.26 11.94
N ASP A 71 -10.49 -3.49 12.97
CA ASP A 71 -9.14 -3.49 13.57
C ASP A 71 -8.66 -4.89 13.99
N GLN A 72 -9.56 -5.69 14.55
CA GLN A 72 -9.25 -7.07 14.94
C GLN A 72 -9.02 -7.97 13.72
N GLU A 73 -9.76 -7.76 12.64
CA GLU A 73 -9.63 -8.54 11.42
C GLU A 73 -8.30 -8.25 10.69
N LEU A 74 -7.82 -7.01 10.75
CA LEU A 74 -6.48 -6.63 10.29
C LEU A 74 -5.37 -7.32 11.10
N ILE A 75 -5.53 -7.40 12.43
CA ILE A 75 -4.61 -8.12 13.30
C ILE A 75 -4.61 -9.61 12.94
N ASP A 76 -5.80 -10.20 12.86
CA ASP A 76 -5.97 -11.62 12.52
C ASP A 76 -5.38 -11.92 11.14
N LEU A 77 -5.57 -11.05 10.14
CA LEU A 77 -5.00 -11.21 8.80
C LEU A 77 -3.46 -11.14 8.81
N ALA A 78 -2.89 -10.20 9.56
CA ALA A 78 -1.45 -10.06 9.72
C ALA A 78 -0.81 -11.27 10.44
N GLU A 79 -1.53 -11.87 11.39
CA GLU A 79 -1.04 -13.01 12.17
C GLU A 79 -1.25 -14.36 11.46
N THR A 80 -2.43 -14.57 10.87
CA THR A 80 -2.80 -15.84 10.24
C THR A 80 -2.23 -16.00 8.83
N ALA A 81 -2.06 -14.89 8.10
CA ALA A 81 -1.57 -14.89 6.73
C ALA A 81 -0.51 -13.77 6.49
N PRO A 82 0.62 -13.79 7.21
CA PRO A 82 1.61 -12.71 7.16
C PRO A 82 2.19 -12.48 5.75
N ASN A 83 2.34 -13.53 4.95
CA ASN A 83 2.86 -13.40 3.59
C ASN A 83 1.85 -12.83 2.60
N ALA A 84 0.57 -13.16 2.76
CA ALA A 84 -0.50 -12.57 1.95
C ALA A 84 -0.65 -11.08 2.30
N SER A 85 -0.61 -10.75 3.60
CA SER A 85 -0.58 -9.39 4.11
C SER A 85 0.56 -8.57 3.52
N ALA A 86 1.80 -9.10 3.58
CA ALA A 86 2.97 -8.44 3.02
C ALA A 86 2.89 -8.27 1.50
N ALA A 87 2.39 -9.27 0.77
CA ALA A 87 2.20 -9.19 -0.67
C ALA A 87 1.17 -8.11 -1.05
N MET A 88 0.07 -8.00 -0.31
CA MET A 88 -0.95 -6.98 -0.52
C MET A 88 -0.40 -5.58 -0.28
N VAL A 89 0.32 -5.37 0.83
CA VAL A 89 0.99 -4.09 1.12
C VAL A 89 1.97 -3.72 0.00
N LYS A 90 2.77 -4.68 -0.47
CA LYS A 90 3.71 -4.44 -1.58
C LYS A 90 3.01 -4.06 -2.87
N LEU A 91 1.91 -4.73 -3.20
CA LEU A 91 1.09 -4.42 -4.37
C LEU A 91 0.50 -3.02 -4.27
N PHE A 92 -0.06 -2.67 -3.11
CA PHE A 92 -0.63 -1.35 -2.85
C PHE A 92 0.41 -0.22 -3.01
N ARG A 93 1.62 -0.39 -2.46
CA ARG A 93 2.71 0.58 -2.62
C ARG A 93 3.11 0.76 -4.09
N ALA A 94 3.26 -0.33 -4.84
CA ALA A 94 3.59 -0.26 -6.26
C ALA A 94 2.49 0.44 -7.08
N TYR A 95 1.22 0.17 -6.76
CA TYR A 95 0.08 0.87 -7.35
C TYR A 95 0.11 2.37 -7.05
N ARG A 96 0.33 2.76 -5.78
CA ARG A 96 0.39 4.17 -5.37
C ARG A 96 1.51 4.92 -6.06
N GLU A 97 2.69 4.32 -6.12
CA GLU A 97 3.85 4.89 -6.82
C GLU A 97 3.57 5.07 -8.32
N GLN A 98 2.90 4.11 -8.96
CA GLN A 98 2.51 4.24 -10.36
C GLN A 98 1.49 5.37 -10.57
N ALA A 99 0.49 5.49 -9.68
CA ALA A 99 -0.52 6.54 -9.74
C ALA A 99 0.10 7.94 -9.55
N GLU A 100 1.04 8.08 -8.61
CA GLU A 100 1.80 9.31 -8.39
C GLU A 100 2.61 9.71 -9.63
N ARG A 101 3.39 8.78 -10.20
CA ARG A 101 4.17 9.03 -11.42
C ARG A 101 3.31 9.50 -12.59
N LEU A 102 2.10 8.94 -12.74
CA LEU A 102 1.16 9.36 -13.78
C LEU A 102 0.61 10.76 -13.52
N SER A 103 0.26 11.06 -12.26
CA SER A 103 -0.15 12.40 -11.83
C SER A 103 0.95 13.43 -12.11
N ASP A 104 2.20 13.13 -11.76
CA ASP A 104 3.35 14.01 -11.99
C ASP A 104 3.56 14.29 -13.49
N LEU A 105 3.46 13.25 -14.32
CA LEU A 105 3.55 13.39 -15.77
C LEU A 105 2.43 14.29 -16.32
N ASN A 106 1.19 14.10 -15.86
CA ASN A 106 0.07 14.95 -16.26
C ASN A 106 0.29 16.41 -15.85
N GLN A 107 0.82 16.67 -14.65
CA GLN A 107 1.15 18.02 -14.20
C GLN A 107 2.23 18.68 -15.07
N LEU A 108 3.26 17.92 -15.48
CA LEU A 108 4.30 18.44 -16.37
C LEU A 108 3.74 18.78 -17.76
N LEU A 109 2.91 17.90 -18.33
CA LEU A 109 2.27 18.13 -19.63
C LEU A 109 1.26 19.30 -19.60
N ALA A 110 0.59 19.50 -18.47
CA ALA A 110 -0.27 20.66 -18.25
C ALA A 110 0.54 21.96 -18.19
N LYS A 111 1.69 21.96 -17.49
CA LYS A 111 2.62 23.10 -17.45
C LYS A 111 3.22 23.43 -18.82
N GLU A 112 3.42 22.43 -19.68
CA GLU A 112 3.89 22.60 -21.06
C GLU A 112 2.79 22.97 -22.06
N GLY A 113 1.54 23.17 -21.61
CA GLY A 113 0.42 23.57 -22.48
C GLY A 113 -0.07 22.47 -23.43
N ARG A 114 0.30 21.20 -23.18
CA ARG A 114 -0.08 20.03 -24.00
C ARG A 114 -1.28 19.23 -23.44
N ALA A 115 -1.87 19.67 -22.33
CA ALA A 115 -2.98 18.99 -21.65
C ALA A 115 -4.19 18.72 -22.57
N THR A 116 -4.46 19.59 -23.54
CA THR A 116 -5.63 19.48 -24.43
C THR A 116 -5.58 18.31 -25.40
N ALA A 117 -4.42 17.67 -25.60
CA ALA A 117 -4.27 16.53 -26.52
C ALA A 117 -4.60 15.17 -25.87
N LEU A 118 -4.58 15.07 -24.53
CA LEU A 118 -4.80 13.81 -23.80
C LEU A 118 -6.16 13.72 -23.10
N SER A 119 -6.97 14.78 -23.10
CA SER A 119 -8.34 14.77 -22.56
C SER A 119 -9.30 13.78 -23.26
N GLY A 120 -8.85 13.10 -24.32
CA GLY A 120 -9.57 12.00 -24.97
C GLY A 120 -9.45 10.64 -24.27
N ALA A 121 -8.49 10.47 -23.35
CA ALA A 121 -8.33 9.26 -22.55
C ALA A 121 -8.73 9.57 -21.10
N ARG A 122 -10.05 9.68 -20.85
CA ARG A 122 -10.61 9.83 -19.50
C ARG A 122 -10.08 8.71 -18.62
N LEU A 123 -9.21 9.05 -17.68
CA LEU A 123 -8.77 8.13 -16.64
C LEU A 123 -9.79 8.16 -15.51
N PRO A 124 -9.97 7.07 -14.74
CA PRO A 124 -10.89 7.04 -13.59
C PRO A 124 -10.66 8.16 -12.56
N ALA A 125 -9.45 8.74 -12.53
CA ALA A 125 -9.13 9.91 -11.71
C ALA A 125 -9.87 11.19 -12.14
N ASP A 126 -10.28 11.30 -13.41
CA ASP A 126 -11.04 12.44 -13.94
C ASP A 126 -12.52 12.38 -13.52
N GLU A 127 -13.08 11.18 -13.32
CA GLU A 127 -14.47 11.02 -12.84
C GLU A 127 -14.65 11.55 -11.42
N VAL A 128 -13.60 11.48 -10.57
CA VAL A 128 -13.68 11.98 -9.19
C VAL A 128 -13.61 13.51 -9.16
N HIS A 129 -12.91 14.15 -10.10
CA HIS A 129 -12.92 15.61 -10.23
C HIS A 129 -14.28 16.14 -10.72
N GLU A 130 -14.97 15.42 -11.62
CA GLU A 130 -16.32 15.82 -12.08
C GLU A 130 -17.38 15.78 -10.96
N VAL A 131 -17.20 14.92 -9.94
CA VAL A 131 -18.09 14.86 -8.78
C VAL A 131 -17.92 16.09 -7.85
N PHE A 132 -16.71 16.66 -7.78
CA PHE A 132 -16.44 17.86 -6.99
C PHE A 132 -16.66 19.18 -7.76
N GLU A 133 -16.53 19.17 -9.10
CA GLU A 133 -16.73 20.36 -9.96
C GLU A 133 -18.21 20.68 -10.25
N ARG A 134 -19.17 19.83 -9.84
CA ARG A 134 -20.60 20.05 -10.12
C ARG A 134 -21.39 20.77 -9.03
N ARG A 135 -20.72 21.42 -8.08
CA ARG A 135 -21.34 22.40 -7.19
C ARG A 135 -20.84 23.79 -7.56
N PRO A 136 -21.70 24.67 -8.13
CA PRO A 136 -21.34 26.08 -8.16
C PRO A 136 -21.13 26.51 -6.70
N ASN A 137 -19.92 26.92 -6.35
CA ASN A 137 -19.60 27.57 -5.08
C ASN A 137 -20.21 28.98 -5.08
N HIS A 138 -21.55 29.04 -5.14
CA HIS A 138 -22.33 30.26 -5.10
C HIS A 138 -23.30 30.13 -3.93
N PHE A 139 -22.95 30.77 -2.82
CA PHE A 139 -23.72 30.74 -1.59
C PHE A 139 -24.40 32.09 -1.45
N ALA A 140 -25.61 32.20 -2.02
CA ALA A 140 -26.32 33.49 -2.13
C ALA A 140 -26.41 34.26 -0.80
N ALA A 141 -26.56 33.56 0.32
CA ALA A 141 -26.59 34.18 1.65
C ALA A 141 -25.23 34.79 2.10
N LEU A 142 -24.11 34.26 1.61
CA LEU A 142 -22.77 34.80 1.87
C LEU A 142 -22.41 35.92 0.88
N GLU A 143 -22.86 35.83 -0.38
CA GLU A 143 -22.69 36.92 -1.36
C GLU A 143 -23.50 38.16 -0.98
N GLU A 144 -24.75 38.00 -0.50
CA GLU A 144 -25.62 39.10 -0.10
C GLU A 144 -25.06 39.87 1.12
N GLU A 145 -24.49 39.15 2.10
CA GLU A 145 -23.82 39.76 3.26
C GLU A 145 -22.47 40.41 2.90
N ALA A 146 -21.78 39.90 1.87
CA ALA A 146 -20.53 40.49 1.40
C ALA A 146 -20.76 41.80 0.62
N GLU A 147 -21.83 41.88 -0.19
CA GLU A 147 -22.26 43.12 -0.85
C GLU A 147 -22.72 44.18 0.16
N ALA A 148 -23.38 43.77 1.25
CA ALA A 148 -23.78 44.67 2.33
C ALA A 148 -22.58 45.30 3.07
N PHE A 149 -21.40 44.67 3.03
CA PHE A 149 -20.18 45.20 3.65
C PHE A 149 -19.37 46.14 2.73
N THR A 150 -19.69 46.19 1.44
CA THR A 150 -18.97 46.99 0.42
C THR A 150 -19.74 48.21 -0.09
N SER A 151 -20.97 48.44 0.37
CA SER A 151 -21.72 49.69 0.19
C SER A 151 -21.77 50.54 1.45
#